data_AF-A0A769NEF3-F1
#
_entry.id   AF-A0A769NEF3-F1
#
_cell.length_a   1.000
_cell.length_b   1.000
_cell.length_c   1.000
_cell.angle_alpha   90.00
_cell.angle_beta   90.00
_cell.angle_gamma   90.00
#
_symmetry.space_group_name_H-M   'P 1'
#
loop_
_entity.id
_entity.type
_entity.pdbx_description
1 polymer ?
#
loop_
_entity_poly.entity_id
_entity_poly.type
_entity_poly.pdbx_seq_one_letter_code
_entity_poly.pdbx_strand_id
1 'polypeptide(L)'
;MPVGVPVPWPTATPPAGWLKCDGRAFTKEQYPVLARVYPTLRLPDLRGEFIRGWDDGRKVDTGRDLLSRQDGTSFSHYAGNFDIGSGHSINNYDQIVDNQPGFSRFSFAGPSRGDGVNYVTIRPRNIAFNYIVRAA
;
A
#
# COMPACT_ATOMS: atom_id res chain seq x y z
N MET A 1 -11.05 23.20 6.72
CA MET A 1 -10.54 22.04 5.97
C MET A 1 -11.57 21.62 4.95
N PRO A 2 -11.22 21.34 3.67
CA PRO A 2 -12.18 20.89 2.67
C PRO A 2 -12.88 19.58 3.08
N VAL A 3 -14.13 19.38 2.65
CA VAL A 3 -14.86 18.11 2.84
C VAL A 3 -14.13 16.99 2.08
N GLY A 4 -14.04 15.81 2.68
CA GLY A 4 -13.45 14.63 2.04
C GLY A 4 -11.93 14.48 2.16
N VAL A 5 -11.20 15.44 2.75
CA VAL A 5 -9.76 15.27 3.01
C VAL A 5 -9.55 14.28 4.17
N PRO A 6 -8.83 13.16 3.97
CA PRO A 6 -8.47 12.26 5.04
C PRO A 6 -7.44 12.91 5.96
N VAL A 7 -7.67 12.85 7.27
CA VAL A 7 -6.72 13.32 8.28
C VAL A 7 -6.50 12.29 9.38
N PRO A 8 -5.27 12.19 9.93
CA PRO A 8 -5.00 11.39 11.12
C PRO A 8 -5.80 11.89 12.33
N TRP A 9 -6.41 10.97 13.08
CA TRP A 9 -7.20 11.24 14.27
C TRP A 9 -6.81 10.29 15.41
N PRO A 10 -6.53 10.81 16.63
CA PRO A 10 -5.87 10.04 17.68
C PRO A 10 -6.79 9.06 18.42
N THR A 11 -8.12 9.21 18.36
CA THR A 11 -9.04 8.36 19.13
C THR A 11 -9.82 7.40 18.24
N ALA A 12 -10.31 6.31 18.83
CA ALA A 12 -11.12 5.31 18.13
C ALA A 12 -12.45 5.87 17.60
N THR A 13 -12.98 6.95 18.17
CA THR A 13 -14.28 7.51 17.81
C THR A 13 -14.06 8.89 17.19
N PRO A 14 -14.46 9.10 15.91
CA PRO A 14 -14.38 10.42 15.30
C PRO A 14 -15.32 11.40 16.02
N PRO A 15 -15.01 12.70 16.01
CA PRO A 15 -15.94 13.72 16.49
C PRO A 15 -17.20 13.77 15.61
N ALA A 16 -18.28 14.37 16.13
CA ALA A 16 -19.52 14.53 15.38
C ALA A 16 -19.27 15.28 14.05
N GLY A 17 -19.93 14.83 12.98
CA GLY A 17 -19.74 15.39 11.63
C GLY A 17 -18.53 14.82 10.86
N TRP A 18 -17.85 13.80 11.40
CA TRP A 18 -16.73 13.14 10.76
C TRP A 18 -16.98 11.65 10.58
N LEU A 19 -16.43 11.09 9.51
CA LEU A 19 -16.54 9.68 9.16
C LEU A 19 -15.17 9.04 9.07
N LYS A 20 -15.05 7.78 9.52
CA LYS A 20 -13.83 6.99 9.30
C LYS A 20 -13.70 6.56 7.86
N CYS A 21 -12.46 6.52 7.37
CA CYS A 21 -12.08 5.85 6.12
C CYS A 21 -11.92 4.33 6.35
N ASP A 22 -13.02 3.65 6.69
CA ASP A 22 -13.07 2.20 6.95
C ASP A 22 -13.82 1.42 5.86
N GLY A 23 -13.84 1.98 4.64
CA GLY A 23 -14.53 1.37 3.50
C GLY A 23 -16.04 1.58 3.50
N ARG A 24 -16.63 2.26 4.49
CA ARG A 24 -18.10 2.39 4.62
C ARG A 24 -18.78 3.13 3.47
N ALA A 25 -20.05 2.80 3.26
CA ALA A 25 -20.95 3.57 2.42
C ALA A 25 -21.53 4.78 3.17
N PHE A 26 -21.99 5.77 2.42
CA PHE A 26 -22.74 6.93 2.90
C PHE A 26 -23.79 7.33 1.86
N THR A 27 -24.68 8.27 2.19
CA THR A 27 -25.73 8.71 1.27
C THR A 27 -25.49 10.15 0.81
N LYS A 28 -25.88 10.45 -0.43
CA LYS A 28 -25.76 11.79 -1.03
C LYS A 28 -26.68 12.78 -0.33
N GLU A 29 -27.82 12.32 0.15
CA GLU A 29 -28.82 13.12 0.85
C GLU A 29 -28.27 13.64 2.17
N GLN A 30 -27.51 12.80 2.89
CA GLN A 30 -26.89 13.17 4.15
C GLN A 30 -25.62 14.01 3.96
N TYR A 31 -24.80 13.67 2.96
CA TYR A 31 -23.50 14.31 2.73
C TYR A 31 -23.30 14.69 1.24
N PRO A 32 -24.03 15.70 0.72
CA PRO A 32 -24.02 16.04 -0.70
C PRO A 32 -22.67 16.58 -1.18
N VAL A 33 -21.93 17.27 -0.31
CA VAL A 33 -20.58 17.76 -0.64
C VAL A 33 -19.58 16.60 -0.68
N LEU A 34 -19.69 15.64 0.26
CA LEU A 34 -18.84 14.45 0.28
C LEU A 34 -19.08 13.57 -0.96
N ALA A 35 -20.33 13.45 -1.40
CA ALA A 35 -20.68 12.71 -2.62
C ALA A 35 -20.06 13.29 -3.89
N ARG A 36 -19.73 14.60 -3.92
CA ARG A 36 -18.99 15.20 -5.04
C ARG A 36 -17.51 14.79 -5.05
N VAL A 37 -16.93 14.53 -3.87
CA VAL A 37 -15.52 14.13 -3.70
C VAL A 37 -15.34 12.62 -3.81
N TYR A 38 -16.31 11.84 -3.33
CA TYR A 38 -16.36 10.38 -3.43
C TYR A 38 -17.64 9.94 -4.17
N PRO A 39 -17.65 9.95 -5.52
CA PRO A 39 -18.85 9.70 -6.32
C PRO A 39 -19.41 8.28 -6.19
N THR A 40 -18.61 7.32 -5.75
CA THR A 40 -19.02 5.93 -5.49
C THR A 40 -19.87 5.79 -4.22
N LEU A 41 -20.07 6.89 -3.48
CA LEU A 41 -20.79 6.92 -2.19
C LEU A 41 -20.18 5.97 -1.15
N ARG A 42 -18.89 5.67 -1.29
CA ARG A 42 -18.09 4.91 -0.34
C ARG A 42 -16.78 5.63 -0.07
N LEU A 43 -16.35 5.60 1.19
CA LEU A 43 -15.02 6.03 1.56
C LEU A 43 -14.01 4.92 1.25
N PRO A 44 -12.74 5.25 0.97
CA PRO A 44 -11.69 4.25 0.90
C PRO A 44 -11.52 3.57 2.27
N ASP A 45 -11.07 2.31 2.25
CA ASP A 45 -10.57 1.65 3.46
C ASP A 45 -9.08 1.95 3.58
N LEU A 46 -8.72 2.85 4.50
CA LEU A 46 -7.33 3.28 4.70
C LEU A 46 -6.69 2.65 5.93
N ARG A 47 -7.33 1.62 6.52
CA ARG A 47 -6.79 0.93 7.68
C ARG A 47 -5.55 0.13 7.28
N GLY A 48 -4.40 0.50 7.83
CA GLY A 48 -3.11 -0.13 7.51
C GLY A 48 -2.47 0.36 6.22
N GLU A 49 -3.07 1.33 5.54
CA GLU A 49 -2.58 1.86 4.27
C GLU A 49 -1.75 3.14 4.46
N PHE A 50 -0.75 3.33 3.59
CA PHE A 50 -0.02 4.59 3.46
C PHE A 50 -0.61 5.39 2.29
N ILE A 51 -0.89 6.67 2.51
CA ILE A 51 -1.35 7.57 1.45
C ILE A 51 -0.12 8.09 0.69
N ARG A 52 -0.13 7.96 -0.63
CA ARG A 52 0.89 8.53 -1.53
C ARG A 52 0.28 9.58 -2.46
N GLY A 53 1.13 10.44 -3.03
CA GLY A 53 0.73 11.35 -4.09
C GLY A 53 0.36 10.58 -5.36
N TRP A 54 -0.69 11.04 -6.05
CA TRP A 54 -1.03 10.56 -7.38
C TRP A 54 -0.05 11.13 -8.41
N ASP A 55 0.35 10.32 -9.39
CA ASP A 55 1.34 10.70 -10.40
C ASP A 55 0.90 11.89 -11.26
N ASP A 56 -0.40 11.95 -11.58
CA ASP A 56 -1.03 13.03 -12.36
C ASP A 56 -0.22 13.46 -13.60
N GLY A 57 0.34 12.48 -14.33
CA GLY A 57 1.08 12.71 -15.58
C GLY A 57 2.55 13.07 -15.42
N ARG A 58 3.13 13.00 -14.20
CA ARG A 58 4.57 13.16 -13.97
C ARG A 58 5.40 12.00 -14.53
N LYS A 59 4.78 10.86 -14.82
CA LYS A 59 5.37 9.64 -15.41
C LYS A 59 6.36 8.90 -14.49
N VAL A 60 6.24 9.06 -13.18
CA VAL A 60 7.00 8.30 -12.17
C VAL A 60 6.26 7.02 -11.78
N ASP A 61 4.93 7.09 -11.67
CA ASP A 61 4.04 5.96 -11.35
C ASP A 61 2.95 5.85 -12.43
N THR A 62 3.42 5.49 -13.63
CA THR A 62 2.61 5.49 -14.86
C THR A 62 1.54 4.39 -14.80
N GLY A 63 0.30 4.72 -15.18
CA GLY A 63 -0.82 3.78 -15.18
C GLY A 63 -1.52 3.63 -13.82
N ARG A 64 -1.13 4.41 -12.81
CA ARG A 64 -1.79 4.45 -11.51
C ARG A 64 -3.06 5.31 -11.54
N ASP A 65 -4.19 4.70 -11.21
CA ASP A 65 -5.46 5.41 -11.05
C ASP A 65 -5.57 6.06 -9.65
N LEU A 66 -6.22 7.23 -9.60
CA LEU A 66 -6.51 7.93 -8.35
C LEU A 66 -7.37 7.04 -7.42
N LEU A 67 -7.00 6.96 -6.14
CA LEU A 67 -7.61 6.08 -5.13
C LEU A 67 -7.46 4.56 -5.36
N SER A 68 -6.69 4.11 -6.36
CA SER A 68 -6.41 2.67 -6.52
C SER A 68 -5.47 2.15 -5.43
N ARG A 69 -5.68 0.89 -5.04
CA ARG A 69 -4.80 0.17 -4.11
C ARG A 69 -3.56 -0.34 -4.84
N GLN A 70 -2.44 -0.34 -4.14
CA GLN A 70 -1.22 -1.02 -4.56
C GLN A 70 -0.72 -1.89 -3.41
N ASP A 71 -0.31 -3.12 -3.69
CA ASP A 71 0.37 -3.93 -2.69
C ASP A 71 1.79 -3.40 -2.45
N GLY A 72 2.28 -3.55 -1.22
CA GLY A 72 3.64 -3.15 -0.90
C GLY A 72 4.68 -3.94 -1.71
N THR A 73 5.79 -3.27 -2.01
CA THR A 73 6.97 -3.93 -2.56
C THR A 73 7.46 -4.99 -1.58
N SER A 74 7.72 -6.20 -2.09
CA SER A 74 8.25 -7.30 -1.29
C SER A 74 9.66 -7.64 -1.74
N PHE A 75 10.50 -7.96 -0.75
CA PHE A 75 11.80 -8.56 -0.97
C PHE A 75 11.65 -10.07 -0.75
N SER A 76 12.10 -10.90 -1.67
CA SER A 76 12.13 -12.35 -1.45
C SER A 76 13.54 -12.86 -1.29
N HIS A 77 13.68 -13.88 -0.44
CA HIS A 77 14.88 -14.68 -0.33
C HIS A 77 14.53 -16.11 -0.74
N TYR A 78 15.23 -16.59 -1.75
CA TYR A 78 15.23 -17.98 -2.17
C TYR A 78 16.49 -18.66 -1.65
N ALA A 79 16.31 -19.73 -0.88
CA ALA A 79 17.39 -20.64 -0.52
C ALA A 79 17.13 -21.97 -1.24
N GLY A 80 18.07 -22.37 -2.10
CA GLY A 80 18.01 -23.62 -2.85
C GLY A 80 19.13 -24.58 -2.46
N ASN A 81 19.00 -25.84 -2.88
CA ASN A 81 20.08 -26.83 -2.77
C ASN A 81 21.37 -26.39 -3.51
N PHE A 82 22.51 -27.01 -3.16
CA PHE A 82 23.86 -26.64 -3.60
C PHE A 82 23.98 -26.38 -5.12
N ASP A 83 23.30 -27.18 -5.94
CA ASP A 83 23.34 -27.09 -7.40
C ASP A 83 22.42 -25.99 -7.98
N ILE A 84 21.40 -25.56 -7.23
CA ILE A 84 20.38 -24.60 -7.67
C ILE A 84 20.73 -23.17 -7.22
N GLY A 85 21.51 -23.04 -6.14
CA GLY A 85 21.98 -21.76 -5.59
C GLY A 85 20.89 -20.97 -4.86
N SER A 86 21.30 -19.95 -4.10
CA SER A 86 20.40 -19.11 -3.28
C SER A 86 20.49 -17.65 -3.71
N GLY A 87 19.39 -16.90 -3.72
CA GLY A 87 19.40 -15.50 -4.17
C GLY A 87 18.23 -14.66 -3.67
N HIS A 88 18.24 -13.37 -4.03
CA HIS A 88 17.32 -12.36 -3.53
C HIS A 88 16.54 -11.65 -4.65
N SER A 89 15.21 -11.56 -4.54
CA SER A 89 14.33 -10.82 -5.48
C SER A 89 13.68 -9.58 -4.89
N ILE A 90 13.23 -8.69 -5.76
CA ILE A 90 12.26 -7.63 -5.44
C ILE A 90 11.04 -7.81 -6.35
N ASN A 91 9.83 -7.83 -5.77
CA ASN A 91 8.56 -7.91 -6.49
C ASN A 91 7.65 -6.72 -6.13
N ASN A 92 6.69 -6.39 -7.00
CA ASN A 92 5.72 -5.29 -6.82
C ASN A 92 6.37 -3.91 -6.59
N TYR A 93 7.22 -3.45 -7.53
CA TYR A 93 7.97 -2.19 -7.44
C TYR A 93 7.49 -1.16 -8.48
N ASP A 94 7.73 0.14 -8.22
CA ASP A 94 7.32 1.25 -9.10
C ASP A 94 8.27 1.42 -10.31
N GLN A 95 9.61 1.47 -10.10
CA GLN A 95 10.64 1.47 -11.17
C GLN A 95 12.03 0.98 -10.67
N ILE A 96 12.73 0.12 -11.45
CA ILE A 96 14.15 0.21 -11.90
C ILE A 96 14.51 -0.98 -12.83
N VAL A 97 14.98 -0.61 -14.03
CA VAL A 97 15.89 -1.20 -15.05
C VAL A 97 15.75 -2.70 -15.39
N ASP A 98 15.35 -2.94 -16.63
CA ASP A 98 15.34 -4.23 -17.32
C ASP A 98 16.60 -5.09 -17.07
N ASN A 99 16.35 -6.36 -16.76
CA ASN A 99 17.28 -7.48 -16.72
C ASN A 99 18.68 -7.17 -16.14
N GLN A 100 18.81 -7.07 -14.82
CA GLN A 100 20.14 -7.12 -14.19
C GLN A 100 20.57 -8.59 -14.12
N PRO A 101 21.70 -9.00 -14.75
CA PRO A 101 22.32 -10.32 -14.57
C PRO A 101 22.77 -10.62 -13.11
N GLY A 102 22.38 -9.78 -12.16
CA GLY A 102 22.82 -9.69 -10.77
C GLY A 102 21.69 -9.80 -9.75
N PHE A 103 20.69 -10.67 -9.98
CA PHE A 103 20.29 -11.48 -8.82
C PHE A 103 21.52 -12.24 -8.38
N SER A 104 22.07 -11.86 -7.23
CA SER A 104 23.21 -12.56 -6.67
C SER A 104 22.73 -13.95 -6.24
N ARG A 105 22.90 -14.94 -7.11
CA ARG A 105 22.91 -16.33 -6.70
C ARG A 105 24.25 -16.58 -6.02
N PHE A 106 24.26 -16.74 -4.70
CA PHE A 106 25.44 -17.21 -3.98
C PHE A 106 25.17 -18.64 -3.50
N SER A 107 26.12 -19.53 -3.81
CA SER A 107 26.10 -20.91 -3.32
C SER A 107 26.56 -20.92 -1.87
N PHE A 108 25.74 -21.48 -0.98
CA PHE A 108 26.20 -21.77 0.38
C PHE A 108 26.77 -23.19 0.43
N ALA A 109 27.96 -23.37 0.99
CA ALA A 109 28.50 -24.69 1.28
C ALA A 109 27.89 -25.21 2.59
N GLY A 110 27.05 -26.25 2.52
CA GLY A 110 26.42 -26.87 3.69
C GLY A 110 25.41 -27.95 3.31
N PRO A 111 24.96 -28.79 4.27
CA PRO A 111 23.95 -29.82 3.98
C PRO A 111 22.63 -29.19 3.54
N SER A 112 21.95 -29.82 2.58
CA SER A 112 20.63 -29.41 2.07
C SER A 112 19.65 -29.10 3.21
N ARG A 113 19.14 -27.88 3.25
CA ARG A 113 18.11 -27.45 4.22
C ARG A 113 16.87 -26.90 3.53
N GLY A 114 16.19 -27.75 2.77
CA GLY A 114 14.87 -27.47 2.18
C GLY A 114 14.85 -26.36 1.12
N ASP A 115 13.96 -26.47 0.15
CA ASP A 115 13.77 -25.44 -0.87
C ASP A 115 12.57 -24.54 -0.49
N GLY A 116 12.73 -23.22 -0.59
CA GLY A 116 11.64 -22.28 -0.28
C GLY A 116 11.92 -20.83 -0.65
N VAL A 117 10.85 -20.10 -1.03
CA VAL A 117 10.85 -18.64 -1.23
C VAL A 117 10.14 -17.99 -0.05
N ASN A 118 10.85 -17.15 0.70
CA ASN A 118 10.24 -16.32 1.73
C ASN A 118 10.00 -14.93 1.19
N TYR A 119 8.73 -14.49 1.16
CA TYR A 119 8.37 -13.11 0.82
C TYR A 119 8.35 -12.25 2.08
N VAL A 120 9.13 -11.18 2.07
CA VAL A 120 9.22 -10.20 3.15
C VAL A 120 8.73 -8.86 2.63
N THR A 121 7.50 -8.50 3.00
CA THR A 121 6.98 -7.15 2.78
C THR A 121 7.44 -6.27 3.94
N ILE A 122 8.10 -5.16 3.62
CA ILE A 122 8.64 -4.25 4.63
C ILE A 122 7.66 -3.09 4.79
N ARG A 123 7.34 -2.75 6.05
CA ARG A 123 6.59 -1.54 6.38
C ARG A 123 7.48 -0.57 7.16
N PRO A 124 7.48 0.74 6.83
CA PRO A 124 8.10 1.73 7.68
C PRO A 124 7.56 1.68 9.11
N ARG A 125 8.40 2.01 10.11
CA ARG A 125 7.93 2.23 11.48
C ARG A 125 6.89 3.34 11.46
N ASN A 126 5.74 3.10 12.08
CA ASN A 126 4.63 4.04 12.11
C ASN A 126 3.88 3.96 13.44
N ILE A 127 3.09 5.01 13.72
CA ILE A 127 2.13 5.06 14.82
C ILE A 127 0.74 5.09 14.19
N ALA A 128 -0.15 4.23 14.67
CA ALA A 128 -1.49 4.10 14.11
C ALA A 128 -2.42 5.22 14.59
N PHE A 129 -2.98 5.96 13.64
CA PHE A 129 -4.08 6.91 13.84
C PHE A 129 -5.27 6.44 12.99
N ASN A 130 -6.49 6.83 13.33
CA ASN A 130 -7.61 6.69 12.40
C ASN A 130 -7.46 7.69 11.26
N TYR A 131 -7.77 7.30 10.03
CA TYR A 131 -8.08 8.27 8.99
C TYR A 131 -9.56 8.61 9.04
N ILE A 132 -9.87 9.90 9.16
CA ILE A 132 -11.24 10.42 9.16
C ILE A 132 -11.38 11.53 8.11
N VAL A 133 -12.58 11.68 7.55
CA VAL A 133 -12.94 12.80 6.68
C VAL A 133 -14.03 13.63 7.33
N ARG A 134 -13.97 14.94 7.12
CA ARG A 134 -15.09 15.82 7.43
C ARG A 134 -16.23 15.51 6.47
N ALA A 135 -17.42 15.26 6.98
CA ALA A 135 -18.57 14.81 6.20
C ALA A 135 -19.48 15.96 5.72
N ALA A 136 -19.47 17.10 6.42
CA ALA A 136 -20.20 18.33 6.07
C ALA A 136 -19.33 19.57 6.34
#